data_AF-A0A496V0T3-F1
#
_entry.id   AF-A0A496V0T3-F1
#
_cell.length_a   1.000
_cell.length_b   1.000
_cell.length_c   1.000
_cell.angle_alpha   90.00
_cell.angle_beta   90.00
_cell.angle_gamma   90.00
#
_symmetry.space_group_name_H-M   'P 1'
#
loop_
_entity.id
_entity.type
_entity.pdbx_description
1 polymer ?
#
loop_
_entity_poly.entity_id
_entity_poly.type
_entity_poly.pdbx_seq_one_letter_code
_entity_poly.pdbx_strand_id
1 'polypeptide(L)'
;METENAGTNLTLKLAGTAWEKFEKREAKDTPPGLSPQSKLIWNCLQEYYPGFVSAKALAEILGTEWDGEKTGKQISKAIYKLKNQLKNENGTIMSDTRGRYTIIPKPLSDDSTTTENGAKTAI
;
A
#
# COMPACT_ATOMS: atom_id res chain seq x y z
N MET A 1 36.77 -29.03 -4.87
CA MET A 1 35.54 -29.74 -5.24
C MET A 1 34.57 -29.60 -4.06
N GLU A 2 34.14 -28.39 -3.73
CA GLU A 2 33.12 -27.56 -4.45
C GLU A 2 31.77 -28.29 -4.45
N THR A 3 30.93 -28.01 -3.42
CA THR A 3 29.69 -27.21 -3.46
C THR A 3 28.50 -28.05 -3.96
N GLU A 4 27.28 -28.00 -3.43
CA GLU A 4 26.42 -26.83 -3.30
C GLU A 4 25.27 -27.07 -2.31
N ASN A 5 24.90 -25.98 -1.65
CA ASN A 5 23.73 -25.77 -0.83
C ASN A 5 22.48 -25.72 -1.73
N ALA A 6 21.61 -26.72 -1.68
CA ALA A 6 20.35 -26.70 -2.42
C ALA A 6 19.19 -26.36 -1.47
N GLY A 7 18.97 -25.06 -1.31
CA GLY A 7 17.77 -24.50 -0.70
C GLY A 7 16.52 -25.02 -1.42
N THR A 8 15.55 -25.49 -0.63
CA THR A 8 14.22 -25.89 -1.11
C THR A 8 13.50 -24.70 -1.73
N ASN A 9 13.57 -24.64 -3.06
CA ASN A 9 12.85 -23.71 -3.90
C ASN A 9 11.40 -24.22 -4.08
N LEU A 10 10.52 -23.85 -3.16
CA LEU A 10 9.07 -24.02 -3.33
C LEU A 10 8.57 -22.96 -4.33
N THR A 11 8.82 -23.18 -5.62
CA THR A 11 8.13 -22.45 -6.69
C THR A 11 6.70 -23.00 -6.77
N LEU A 12 5.78 -22.46 -5.95
CA LEU A 12 4.35 -22.63 -6.18
C LEU A 12 3.96 -21.84 -7.43
N LYS A 13 3.96 -22.54 -8.58
CA LYS A 13 3.19 -22.15 -9.75
C LYS A 13 1.71 -22.21 -9.39
N LEU A 14 1.13 -21.09 -8.96
CA LEU A 14 -0.31 -20.91 -8.82
C LEU A 14 -0.82 -20.11 -10.00
N ALA A 15 -1.73 -20.74 -10.72
CA ALA A 15 -2.28 -20.38 -12.00
C ALA A 15 -2.85 -18.95 -12.06
N GLY A 16 -2.61 -18.32 -13.20
CA GLY A 16 -3.14 -17.02 -13.57
C GLY A 16 -4.66 -16.94 -13.50
N THR A 17 -5.15 -15.88 -12.87
CA THR A 17 -6.42 -15.22 -13.16
C THR A 17 -6.38 -13.84 -12.51
N ALA A 18 -6.29 -12.78 -13.32
CA ALA A 18 -6.46 -11.35 -12.97
C ALA A 18 -5.54 -10.71 -11.90
N TRP A 19 -4.83 -11.49 -11.08
CA TRP A 19 -3.86 -11.01 -10.09
C TRP A 19 -2.50 -10.67 -10.69
N GLU A 20 -2.18 -11.21 -11.88
CA GLU A 20 -0.94 -10.91 -12.61
C GLU A 20 -0.87 -9.46 -13.10
N LYS A 21 -2.01 -8.72 -13.19
CA LYS A 21 -1.97 -7.27 -13.47
C LYS A 21 -1.54 -6.43 -12.25
N PHE A 22 -1.50 -7.01 -11.05
CA PHE A 22 -0.98 -6.38 -9.84
C PHE A 22 0.45 -6.83 -9.52
N GLU A 23 1.04 -7.71 -10.34
CA GLU A 23 2.36 -8.25 -10.12
C GLU A 23 3.43 -7.17 -10.35
N LYS A 24 4.19 -6.93 -9.28
CA LYS A 24 5.40 -6.09 -9.24
C LYS A 24 5.18 -4.60 -9.54
N ARG A 25 4.48 -3.89 -8.64
CA ARG A 25 4.97 -2.54 -8.29
C ARG A 25 6.32 -2.74 -7.61
N GLU A 26 7.39 -2.63 -8.39
CA GLU A 26 8.72 -2.37 -7.84
C GLU A 26 8.59 -1.30 -6.76
N ALA A 27 9.18 -1.61 -5.62
CA ALA A 27 9.06 -0.78 -4.45
C ALA A 27 9.48 0.68 -4.74
N LYS A 28 8.87 1.65 -4.03
CA LYS A 28 9.56 2.76 -3.33
C LYS A 28 9.11 4.20 -3.54
N ASP A 29 8.00 4.52 -4.20
CA ASP A 29 7.53 5.90 -4.11
C ASP A 29 6.74 6.13 -2.82
N THR A 30 7.50 6.47 -1.76
CA THR A 30 6.95 7.16 -0.60
C THR A 30 6.33 8.47 -1.12
N PRO A 31 5.02 8.71 -0.92
CA PRO A 31 4.39 9.93 -1.38
C PRO A 31 5.19 11.16 -0.91
N PRO A 32 5.42 12.15 -1.79
CA PRO A 32 6.11 13.36 -1.39
C PRO A 32 5.30 14.11 -0.32
N GLY A 33 5.98 14.85 0.57
CA GLY A 33 5.32 15.67 1.59
C GLY A 33 4.74 14.91 2.79
N LEU A 34 5.02 13.60 2.94
CA LEU A 34 4.67 12.89 4.17
C LEU A 34 5.48 13.36 5.37
N SER A 35 4.81 13.51 6.51
CA SER A 35 5.47 13.75 7.79
C SER A 35 6.32 12.53 8.20
N PRO A 36 7.36 12.69 9.05
CA PRO A 36 8.18 11.55 9.51
C PRO A 36 7.35 10.41 10.08
N GLN A 37 6.33 10.72 10.88
CA GLN A 37 5.38 9.74 11.41
C GLN A 37 4.58 9.04 10.30
N SER A 38 4.07 9.79 9.32
CA SER A 38 3.34 9.25 8.18
C SER A 38 4.21 8.31 7.32
N LYS A 39 5.50 8.64 7.15
CA LYS A 39 6.46 7.80 6.40
C LYS A 39 6.70 6.46 7.09
N LEU A 40 6.88 6.45 8.41
CA LEU A 40 7.05 5.22 9.18
C LEU A 40 5.82 4.30 9.05
N ILE A 41 4.63 4.86 9.18
CA ILE A 41 3.38 4.12 9.01
C ILE A 41 3.26 3.59 7.57
N TRP A 42 3.53 4.42 6.57
CA TRP A 42 3.48 4.03 5.16
C TRP A 42 4.43 2.87 4.86
N ASN A 43 5.69 2.98 5.26
CA ASN A 43 6.70 1.94 5.04
C ASN A 43 6.31 0.64 5.73
N CYS A 44 5.81 0.71 6.96
CA CYS A 44 5.29 -0.47 7.66
C CYS A 44 4.15 -1.13 6.88
N LEU A 45 3.15 -0.36 6.44
CA LEU A 45 2.03 -0.95 5.70
C LEU A 45 2.47 -1.53 4.35
N GLN A 46 3.49 -0.96 3.70
CA GLN A 46 4.06 -1.49 2.46
C GLN A 46 4.81 -2.81 2.69
N GLU A 47 5.59 -2.91 3.76
CA GLU A 47 6.35 -4.11 4.11
C GLU A 47 5.43 -5.31 4.37
N TYR A 48 4.30 -5.07 5.02
CA TYR A 48 3.34 -6.13 5.37
C TYR A 48 2.24 -6.34 4.32
N TYR A 49 2.21 -5.56 3.24
CA TYR A 49 1.20 -5.69 2.18
C TYR A 49 1.31 -7.06 1.47
N PRO A 50 0.17 -7.75 1.14
CA PRO A 50 -1.23 -7.34 1.30
C PRO A 50 -1.86 -7.65 2.67
N GLY A 51 -1.06 -7.97 3.68
CA GLY A 51 -1.49 -8.23 5.04
C GLY A 51 -2.01 -7.00 5.79
N PHE A 52 -2.55 -7.26 6.98
CA PHE A 52 -3.08 -6.25 7.89
C PHE A 52 -2.13 -6.03 9.07
N VAL A 53 -1.85 -4.77 9.39
CA VAL A 53 -1.02 -4.36 10.52
C VAL A 53 -1.91 -3.83 11.65
N SER A 54 -1.67 -4.28 12.88
CA SER A 54 -2.44 -3.81 14.04
C SER A 54 -2.03 -2.39 14.49
N ALA A 55 -2.95 -1.66 15.10
CA ALA A 55 -2.62 -0.37 15.72
C ALA A 55 -1.50 -0.47 16.77
N LYS A 56 -1.39 -1.61 17.46
CA LYS A 56 -0.32 -1.89 18.43
C LYS A 56 1.05 -1.98 17.74
N ALA A 57 1.14 -2.74 16.65
CA ALA A 57 2.39 -2.85 15.87
C ALA A 57 2.82 -1.48 15.30
N LEU A 58 1.87 -0.65 14.87
CA LEU A 58 2.17 0.72 14.45
C LEU A 58 2.67 1.58 15.61
N ALA A 59 2.14 1.43 16.82
CA ALA A 59 2.63 2.14 18.00
C ALA A 59 4.07 1.75 18.35
N GLU A 60 4.41 0.46 18.25
CA GLU A 60 5.77 -0.05 18.47
C GLU A 60 6.78 0.57 17.50
N ILE A 61 6.43 0.67 16.21
CA ILE A 61 7.28 1.29 15.17
C ILE A 61 7.44 2.80 15.40
N LEU A 62 6.42 3.44 15.97
CA LEU A 62 6.48 4.85 16.34
C LEU A 62 7.16 5.10 17.70
N GLY A 63 7.64 4.05 18.38
CA GLY A 63 8.23 4.16 19.71
C GLY A 63 7.25 4.72 20.76
N THR A 64 5.95 4.54 20.54
CA THR A 64 4.89 5.07 21.41
C THR A 64 4.38 3.98 22.33
N GLU A 65 4.31 4.25 23.64
CA GLU A 65 3.75 3.32 24.61
C GLU A 65 2.28 2.99 24.29
N TRP A 66 1.91 1.71 24.45
CA TRP A 66 0.58 1.24 24.17
C TRP A 66 -0.36 1.43 25.37
N ASP A 67 -1.13 2.50 25.36
CA ASP A 67 -2.22 2.79 26.32
C ASP A 67 -3.57 2.17 25.91
N GLY A 68 -3.63 1.50 24.75
CA GLY A 68 -4.87 0.95 24.20
C GLY A 68 -5.77 2.03 23.61
N GLU A 69 -6.41 2.84 24.44
CA GLU A 69 -7.40 3.83 24.00
C GLU A 69 -6.74 5.10 23.44
N LYS A 70 -5.86 5.76 24.21
CA LYS A 70 -5.26 7.03 23.76
C LYS A 70 -4.34 6.78 22.57
N THR A 71 -3.46 5.78 22.67
CA THR A 71 -2.54 5.42 21.58
C THR A 71 -3.32 4.95 20.36
N GLY A 72 -4.37 4.12 20.53
CA GLY A 72 -5.23 3.70 19.42
C GLY A 72 -5.89 4.88 18.69
N LYS A 73 -6.40 5.88 19.42
CA LYS A 73 -6.95 7.12 18.83
C LYS A 73 -5.88 7.94 18.09
N GLN A 74 -4.66 8.04 18.63
CA GLN A 74 -3.56 8.73 17.98
C GLN A 74 -3.14 8.05 16.67
N ILE A 75 -3.02 6.73 16.66
CA ILE A 75 -2.73 5.93 15.46
C ILE A 75 -3.85 6.11 14.43
N SER A 76 -5.10 5.99 14.84
CA SER A 76 -6.26 6.18 13.95
C SER A 76 -6.25 7.57 13.31
N LYS A 77 -5.90 8.62 14.08
CA LYS A 77 -5.77 9.99 13.58
C LYS A 77 -4.61 10.13 12.59
N ALA A 78 -3.47 9.49 12.86
CA ALA A 78 -2.32 9.48 11.95
C ALA A 78 -2.64 8.75 10.63
N ILE A 79 -3.31 7.60 10.70
CA ILE A 79 -3.80 6.85 9.55
C ILE A 79 -4.78 7.68 8.74
N TYR A 80 -5.73 8.35 9.40
CA TYR A 80 -6.71 9.21 8.71
C TYR A 80 -6.02 10.36 7.94
N LYS A 81 -5.01 11.00 8.54
CA LYS A 81 -4.20 12.03 7.88
C LYS A 81 -3.47 11.45 6.66
N LEU A 82 -2.78 10.33 6.84
CA LEU A 82 -2.07 9.66 5.75
C LEU A 82 -3.03 9.25 4.62
N LYS A 83 -4.20 8.69 4.95
CA LYS A 83 -5.26 8.36 3.98
C LYS A 83 -5.71 9.58 3.18
N ASN A 84 -5.91 10.73 3.82
CA ASN A 84 -6.28 11.96 3.11
C ASN A 84 -5.17 12.48 2.20
N GLN A 85 -3.90 12.34 2.59
CA GLN A 85 -2.76 12.69 1.74
C GLN A 85 -2.65 11.76 0.52
N LEU A 86 -2.94 10.47 0.71
CA LEU A 86 -2.81 9.44 -0.33
C LEU A 86 -3.91 9.45 -1.40
N LYS A 87 -5.08 10.07 -1.13
CA LYS A 87 -6.28 10.02 -1.99
C LYS A 87 -6.02 10.33 -3.46
N ASN A 88 -4.96 11.08 -3.78
CA ASN A 88 -4.68 11.54 -5.13
C ASN A 88 -3.61 10.74 -5.88
N GLU A 89 -2.73 10.01 -5.20
CA GLU A 89 -1.48 9.55 -5.83
C GLU A 89 -1.31 8.03 -5.76
N ASN A 90 -1.28 7.41 -4.57
CA ASN A 90 -0.69 6.07 -4.42
C ASN A 90 -1.63 4.98 -3.89
N GLY A 91 -2.92 5.26 -3.73
CA GLY A 91 -3.92 4.31 -3.21
C GLY A 91 -4.69 4.86 -2.03
N THR A 92 -5.28 3.97 -1.24
CA THR A 92 -5.97 4.32 0.00
C THR A 92 -5.59 3.38 1.13
N ILE A 93 -5.95 3.75 2.36
CA ILE A 93 -5.79 2.87 3.53
C ILE A 93 -7.18 2.39 3.95
N MET A 94 -7.28 1.08 4.13
CA MET A 94 -8.45 0.40 4.67
C MET A 94 -8.17 -0.03 6.11
N SER A 95 -9.22 0.02 6.93
CA SER A 95 -9.24 -0.55 8.27
C SER A 95 -10.25 -1.69 8.34
N ASP A 96 -9.95 -2.74 9.10
CA ASP A 96 -10.93 -3.79 9.42
C ASP A 96 -11.68 -3.51 10.73
N THR A 97 -12.63 -4.38 11.08
CA THR A 97 -13.43 -4.30 12.32
C THR A 97 -12.61 -4.54 13.59
N ARG A 98 -11.37 -5.04 13.47
CA ARG A 98 -10.46 -5.31 14.58
C ARG A 98 -9.44 -4.17 14.77
N GLY A 99 -9.56 -3.06 14.04
CA GLY A 99 -8.64 -1.94 14.15
C GLY A 99 -7.26 -2.21 13.54
N ARG A 100 -7.19 -3.08 12.53
CA ARG A 100 -5.98 -3.32 11.73
C ARG A 100 -6.08 -2.59 10.39
N TYR A 101 -4.94 -2.26 9.81
CA TYR A 101 -4.83 -1.42 8.62
C TYR A 101 -4.06 -2.11 7.49
N THR A 102 -4.43 -1.83 6.25
CA THR A 102 -3.71 -2.27 5.06
C THR A 102 -3.79 -1.21 3.95
N ILE A 103 -2.86 -1.26 3.01
CA ILE A 103 -2.88 -0.41 1.81
C ILE A 103 -3.75 -1.08 0.75
N ILE A 104 -4.62 -0.31 0.12
CA ILE A 104 -5.30 -0.68 -1.12
C ILE A 104 -4.67 0.14 -2.24
N PRO A 105 -3.93 -0.47 -3.18
CA PRO A 105 -3.39 0.25 -4.32
C PRO A 105 -4.54 0.79 -5.18
N LYS A 106 -4.37 2.00 -5.71
CA LYS A 106 -5.28 2.51 -6.74
C LYS A 106 -5.05 1.66 -8.00
N PRO A 107 -6.09 1.14 -8.66
CA PRO A 107 -5.91 0.54 -9.97
C PRO A 107 -5.30 1.60 -10.88
N LEU A 108 -4.28 1.22 -11.65
CA LEU A 108 -3.82 2.06 -12.75
C LEU A 108 -5.04 2.28 -13.64
N SER A 109 -5.51 3.52 -13.74
CA SER A 109 -6.43 3.83 -14.83
C SER A 109 -5.65 3.53 -16.11
N ASP A 110 -6.10 2.53 -16.88
CA ASP A 110 -5.69 2.38 -18.26
C ASP A 110 -6.03 3.71 -18.95
N ASP A 111 -5.02 4.54 -19.21
CA ASP A 111 -5.14 5.65 -20.14
C ASP A 111 -5.26 5.02 -21.54
N SER A 112 -6.46 4.58 -21.87
CA SER A 112 -6.87 4.15 -23.20
C SER A 112 -8.01 5.04 -23.64
N THR A 113 -7.69 6.30 -23.94
CA THR A 113 -8.30 7.03 -25.07
C THR A 113 -7.39 8.18 -25.49
N THR A 114 -6.36 7.81 -26.24
CA THR A 114 -5.66 8.69 -27.17
C THR A 114 -6.61 9.06 -28.32
N THR A 115 -6.71 10.38 -28.55
CA THR A 115 -6.90 11.07 -29.85
C THR A 115 -8.31 11.23 -30.42
N GLU A 116 -8.77 12.50 -30.34
CA GLU A 116 -9.15 13.37 -31.47
C GLU A 116 -10.00 12.77 -32.60
N ASN A 117 -11.21 13.30 -32.79
CA ASN A 117 -11.64 13.77 -34.11
C ASN A 117 -12.84 14.73 -33.96
N GLY A 118 -12.51 15.99 -33.70
CA GLY A 118 -13.36 17.10 -34.07
C GLY A 118 -12.92 17.61 -35.44
N ALA A 119 -13.56 17.17 -36.52
CA ALA A 119 -13.52 17.86 -37.81
C ALA A 119 -14.87 17.74 -38.51
N LYS A 120 -15.67 18.76 -38.24
CA LYS A 120 -16.86 19.21 -38.96
C LYS A 120 -16.55 19.32 -40.46
N THR A 121 -17.32 18.67 -41.32
CA THR A 121 -17.48 19.11 -42.72
C THR A 121 -18.97 19.29 -42.95
N ALA A 122 -19.34 20.53 -43.21
CA ALA A 122 -20.69 20.95 -43.55
C ALA A 122 -21.06 20.41 -44.94
N ILE A 123 -22.32 19.99 -45.07
CA ILE A 123 -23.05 19.79 -46.32
C ILE A 123 -23.30 21.11 -47.03
#